data_AF-A0A413VGI6-F1
#
_entry.id   AF-A0A413VGI6-F1
#
_cell.length_a   1.000
_cell.length_b   1.000
_cell.length_c   1.000
_cell.angle_alpha   90.00
_cell.angle_beta   90.00
_cell.angle_gamma   90.00
#
_symmetry.space_group_name_H-M   'P 1'
#
loop_
_entity.id
_entity.type
_entity.pdbx_description
1 polymer ?
#
loop_
_entity_poly.entity_id
_entity_poly.type
_entity_poly.pdbx_seq_one_letter_code
_entity_poly.pdbx_strand_id
1 'polypeptide(L)'
;MKKLKNVLLLLLLLASTNSIARSSFSQDSPRIVNIINFIRQIEPRDKNITEQVLYETVHEQVKLLMKYNLQGTFLLQYDALINPRYQALLKKEIERGSEVGGWWEITQPHVEAAGLTWRGRYPWDWHANVGFATGYTTEEREKLIDVYMEKFKSIFGRYPSSIGSWFIDAHSLEYMYDKYGIIASCNCKDQYGTDGYTLWGGYWNQAYYPSRLNGYMPAQTAKGQIPVPVFRMLGSDPIYQYDTGVGHTIQGVITLEPVYKNAGESEKWVRKFFKSIFEDPCLGFNYTQVGQENSFTWNTMRKGLEMQMPILASLQQEGKIRIETLETSGKWFKKKYPLNPPTSVTTLTDTYDNGQKTVWFNSRYYRANLLWENNTIRFRDIHLFDENLESDYLKQAGISNQCIYMTCPIIDGFLWSTPNDLAAIRIYTMDNSNHPKEIIMDKMFVKVIGKKATEIICCTASGKEYTFTMNEKQIEIKSNDQNQWMMRLNVAKGKIFPLNIANNQRIMKAQMKNINYGIICEKGIMKQVKDGVLFVPEKNKIVIDCSNQKI
;
A
#
# COMPACT_ATOMS: atom_id res chain seq x y z
N MET A 1 38.53 26.23 44.99
CA MET A 1 38.12 26.72 43.65
C MET A 1 38.55 25.84 42.47
N LYS A 2 39.69 25.11 42.48
CA LYS A 2 40.09 24.22 41.36
C LYS A 2 39.22 22.96 41.18
N LYS A 3 38.70 22.36 42.26
CA LYS A 3 37.84 21.15 42.17
C LYS A 3 36.44 21.42 41.59
N LEU A 4 35.90 22.62 41.76
CA LEU A 4 34.57 23.00 41.23
C LEU A 4 34.61 23.27 39.71
N LYS A 5 35.74 23.78 39.19
CA LYS A 5 35.94 23.98 37.74
C LYS A 5 36.01 22.67 36.96
N ASN A 6 36.57 21.61 37.54
CA ASN A 6 36.71 20.32 36.85
C ASN A 6 35.38 19.54 36.78
N VAL A 7 34.48 19.71 37.76
CA VAL A 7 33.13 19.11 37.73
C VAL A 7 32.23 19.82 36.72
N LEU A 8 32.34 21.14 36.60
CA LEU A 8 31.59 21.91 35.59
C LEU A 8 32.04 21.58 34.16
N LEU A 9 33.34 21.37 33.94
CA LEU A 9 33.88 21.01 32.63
C LEU A 9 33.48 19.58 32.21
N LEU A 10 33.37 18.65 33.18
CA LEU A 10 32.91 17.28 32.92
C LEU A 10 31.40 17.23 32.61
N LEU A 11 30.59 18.07 33.27
CA LEU A 11 29.15 18.21 32.97
C LEU A 11 28.89 18.89 31.61
N LEU A 12 29.74 19.83 31.20
CA LEU A 12 29.68 20.45 29.87
C LEU A 12 30.15 19.50 28.76
N LEU A 13 31.13 18.62 29.04
CA LEU A 13 31.58 17.57 28.09
C LEU A 13 30.57 16.42 27.97
N LEU A 14 29.84 16.09 29.04
CA LEU A 14 28.73 15.12 29.01
C LEU A 14 27.44 15.67 28.39
N ALA A 15 27.26 17.00 28.36
CA ALA A 15 26.18 17.64 27.61
C ALA A 15 26.45 17.71 26.09
N SER A 16 27.71 17.55 25.65
CA SER A 16 28.08 17.61 24.23
C SER A 16 28.09 16.26 23.49
N THR A 17 27.85 15.13 24.15
CA THR A 17 27.80 13.80 23.50
C THR A 17 26.41 13.19 23.36
N ASN A 18 25.35 13.90 23.75
CA ASN A 18 23.96 13.52 23.46
C ASN A 18 23.32 14.40 22.38
N SER A 19 24.09 14.75 21.35
CA SER A 19 23.50 15.09 20.06
C SER A 19 23.18 13.80 19.31
N ILE A 20 22.26 12.99 19.85
CA ILE A 20 21.45 12.14 18.97
C ILE A 20 20.80 13.14 18.05
N ALA A 21 21.15 13.09 16.76
CA ALA A 21 20.50 13.87 15.74
C ALA A 21 18.99 13.66 15.92
N ARG A 22 18.30 14.65 16.52
CA ARG A 22 16.87 14.81 16.30
C ARG A 22 16.76 14.92 14.80
N SER A 23 16.28 13.87 14.14
CA SER A 23 15.91 13.96 12.75
C SER A 23 14.92 15.12 12.69
N SER A 24 15.37 16.27 12.22
CA SER A 24 14.47 17.37 11.92
C SER A 24 13.56 16.82 10.84
N PHE A 25 12.32 16.49 11.19
CA PHE A 25 11.30 16.10 10.23
C PHE A 25 11.29 17.17 9.15
N SER A 26 11.73 16.81 7.94
CA SER A 26 11.62 17.75 6.84
C SER A 26 10.14 17.87 6.52
N GLN A 27 9.62 19.10 6.44
CA GLN A 27 8.28 19.36 5.89
C GLN A 27 8.11 18.73 4.49
N ASP A 28 9.23 18.45 3.82
CA ASP A 28 9.33 17.82 2.52
C ASP A 28 9.02 16.32 2.50
N SER A 29 8.94 15.61 3.63
CA SER A 29 8.58 14.18 3.68
C SER A 29 7.63 13.87 4.84
N PRO A 30 6.34 14.26 4.76
CA PRO A 30 5.42 14.13 5.88
C PRO A 30 5.14 12.67 6.27
N ARG A 31 4.70 12.48 7.51
CA ARG A 31 4.16 11.24 8.07
C ARG A 31 2.66 11.43 8.26
N ILE A 32 1.86 10.86 7.37
CA ILE A 32 0.42 11.15 7.29
C ILE A 32 -0.36 9.97 7.88
N VAL A 33 -1.37 10.28 8.69
CA VAL A 33 -2.36 9.32 9.16
C VAL A 33 -3.74 9.82 8.76
N ASN A 34 -4.51 8.98 8.07
CA ASN A 34 -5.94 9.22 7.91
C ASN A 34 -6.70 8.28 8.85
N ILE A 35 -7.54 8.85 9.70
CA ILE A 35 -8.49 8.06 10.50
C ILE A 35 -9.76 7.94 9.66
N ILE A 36 -9.94 6.81 8.98
CA ILE A 36 -11.05 6.54 8.06
C ILE A 36 -11.97 5.49 8.69
N ASN A 37 -13.24 5.85 8.88
CA ASN A 37 -14.30 4.95 9.30
C ASN A 37 -15.33 4.88 8.16
N PHE A 38 -15.68 3.68 7.73
CA PHE A 38 -16.66 3.47 6.67
C PHE A 38 -17.90 2.78 7.22
N ILE A 39 -19.06 3.24 6.77
CA ILE A 39 -20.33 3.08 7.48
C ILE A 39 -21.33 2.39 6.58
N ARG A 40 -21.80 1.23 7.02
CA ARG A 40 -22.94 0.51 6.47
C ARG A 40 -24.16 0.67 7.36
N GLN A 41 -25.35 0.57 6.77
CA GLN A 41 -26.60 0.49 7.53
C GLN A 41 -27.05 -0.96 7.75
N ILE A 42 -26.55 -1.90 6.95
CA ILE A 42 -27.01 -3.30 6.94
C ILE A 42 -25.79 -4.25 6.95
N GLU A 43 -25.87 -5.32 7.76
CA GLU A 43 -24.88 -6.40 7.79
C GLU A 43 -25.60 -7.77 7.77
N PRO A 44 -25.85 -8.36 6.58
CA PRO A 44 -26.66 -9.56 6.46
C PRO A 44 -25.91 -10.86 6.81
N ARG A 45 -24.59 -10.80 7.02
CA ARG A 45 -23.78 -12.00 7.36
C ARG A 45 -23.96 -12.46 8.80
N ASP A 46 -24.33 -11.55 9.70
CA ASP A 46 -24.57 -11.86 11.11
C ASP A 46 -25.81 -11.11 11.63
N LYS A 47 -26.85 -11.89 11.96
CA LYS A 47 -28.13 -11.37 12.48
C LYS A 47 -28.01 -10.58 13.80
N ASN A 48 -26.91 -10.74 14.54
CA ASN A 48 -26.68 -10.00 15.79
C ASN A 48 -26.20 -8.57 15.51
N ILE A 49 -25.73 -8.29 14.29
CA ILE A 49 -25.26 -6.97 13.87
C ILE A 49 -26.47 -6.21 13.32
N THR A 50 -27.26 -5.66 14.24
CA THR A 50 -28.45 -4.87 13.91
C THR A 50 -28.09 -3.45 13.47
N GLU A 51 -29.05 -2.73 12.87
CA GLU A 51 -28.90 -1.30 12.57
C GLU A 51 -28.57 -0.45 13.81
N GLN A 52 -28.99 -0.88 14.99
CA GLN A 52 -28.65 -0.21 16.24
C GLN A 52 -27.18 -0.43 16.60
N VAL A 53 -26.68 -1.66 16.49
CA VAL A 53 -25.26 -1.98 16.74
C VAL A 53 -24.35 -1.25 15.75
N LEU A 54 -24.73 -1.20 14.47
CA LEU A 54 -24.00 -0.47 13.43
C LEU A 54 -23.96 1.04 13.71
N TYR A 55 -25.06 1.62 14.20
CA TYR A 55 -25.11 3.04 14.57
C TYR A 55 -24.29 3.34 15.83
N GLU A 56 -24.47 2.55 16.89
CA GLU A 56 -23.73 2.70 18.15
C GLU A 56 -22.23 2.58 17.93
N THR A 57 -21.79 1.70 17.03
CA THR A 57 -20.37 1.54 16.70
C THR A 57 -19.77 2.84 16.16
N VAL A 58 -20.45 3.50 15.20
CA VAL A 58 -19.99 4.80 14.67
C VAL A 58 -20.06 5.87 15.75
N HIS A 59 -21.09 5.85 16.60
CA HIS A 59 -21.24 6.81 17.68
C HIS A 59 -20.08 6.71 18.69
N GLU A 60 -19.63 5.49 19.04
CA GLU A 60 -18.48 5.28 19.91
C GLU A 60 -17.14 5.67 19.24
N GLN A 61 -16.99 5.39 17.94
CA GLN A 61 -15.85 5.91 17.17
C GLN A 61 -15.78 7.44 17.23
N VAL A 62 -16.91 8.13 17.05
CA VAL A 62 -17.01 9.61 17.17
C VAL A 62 -16.62 10.07 18.58
N LYS A 63 -17.18 9.46 19.64
CA LYS A 63 -16.83 9.81 21.03
C LYS A 63 -15.33 9.67 21.29
N LEU A 64 -14.72 8.63 20.76
CA LEU A 64 -13.28 8.39 20.93
C LEU A 64 -12.44 9.48 20.24
N LEU A 65 -12.80 9.89 19.03
CA LEU A 65 -12.13 10.99 18.34
C LEU A 65 -12.32 12.32 19.06
N MET A 66 -13.52 12.59 19.57
CA MET A 66 -13.79 13.78 20.39
C MET A 66 -12.92 13.82 21.65
N LYS A 67 -12.81 12.69 22.36
CA LYS A 67 -12.02 12.58 23.59
C LYS A 67 -10.56 13.02 23.40
N TYR A 68 -9.97 12.72 22.24
CA TYR A 68 -8.57 13.04 21.93
C TYR A 68 -8.39 14.21 20.97
N ASN A 69 -9.47 14.95 20.67
CA ASN A 69 -9.48 16.08 19.73
C ASN A 69 -8.90 15.72 18.34
N LEU A 70 -9.19 14.52 17.86
CA LEU A 70 -8.71 14.01 16.56
C LEU A 70 -9.76 14.19 15.46
N GLN A 71 -9.35 14.55 14.26
CA GLN A 71 -10.24 14.61 13.09
C GLN A 71 -10.27 13.26 12.38
N GLY A 72 -11.43 12.92 11.80
CA GLY A 72 -11.61 11.69 11.03
C GLY A 72 -12.24 11.93 9.67
N THR A 73 -12.29 10.88 8.86
CA THR A 73 -13.05 10.80 7.61
C THR A 73 -14.09 9.71 7.75
N PHE A 74 -15.37 10.07 7.59
CA PHE A 74 -16.49 9.15 7.68
C PHE A 74 -17.08 8.92 6.29
N LEU A 75 -16.94 7.70 5.76
CA LEU A 75 -17.38 7.34 4.41
C LEU A 75 -18.72 6.58 4.49
N LEU A 76 -19.77 7.12 3.89
CA LEU A 76 -21.13 6.57 3.99
C LEU A 76 -21.48 5.67 2.80
N GLN A 77 -21.91 4.44 3.06
CA GLN A 77 -22.64 3.65 2.07
C GLN A 77 -24.01 4.31 1.82
N TYR A 78 -24.63 4.09 0.65
CA TYR A 78 -25.86 4.81 0.29
C TYR A 78 -27.01 4.61 1.28
N ASP A 79 -27.17 3.41 1.83
CA ASP A 79 -28.16 3.08 2.85
C ASP A 79 -27.90 3.83 4.17
N ALA A 80 -26.64 3.97 4.58
CA ALA A 80 -26.23 4.80 5.71
C ALA A 80 -26.40 6.30 5.43
N LEU A 81 -26.13 6.74 4.19
CA LEU A 81 -26.28 8.13 3.74
C LEU A 81 -27.72 8.61 3.93
N ILE A 82 -28.71 7.79 3.60
CA ILE A 82 -30.13 8.15 3.71
C ILE A 82 -30.69 8.04 5.13
N ASN A 83 -29.94 7.48 6.11
CA ASN A 83 -30.40 7.37 7.49
C ASN A 83 -30.26 8.71 8.25
N PRO A 84 -31.35 9.32 8.74
CA PRO A 84 -31.31 10.60 9.46
C PRO A 84 -30.41 10.59 10.71
N ARG A 85 -30.22 9.44 11.36
CA ARG A 85 -29.36 9.32 12.55
C ARG A 85 -27.89 9.58 12.21
N TYR A 86 -27.38 8.98 11.14
CA TYR A 86 -26.01 9.25 10.68
C TYR A 86 -25.86 10.69 10.18
N GLN A 87 -26.86 11.22 9.47
CA GLN A 87 -26.84 12.62 9.03
C GLN A 87 -26.72 13.59 10.21
N ALA A 88 -27.51 13.41 11.26
CA ALA A 88 -27.48 14.26 12.46
C ALA A 88 -26.16 14.14 13.22
N LEU A 89 -25.61 12.93 13.35
CA LEU A 89 -24.32 12.70 14.00
C LEU A 89 -23.18 13.36 13.21
N LEU A 90 -23.11 13.11 11.90
CA LEU A 90 -21.97 13.49 11.08
C LEU A 90 -21.97 14.96 10.67
N LYS A 91 -23.13 15.64 10.66
CA LYS A 91 -23.18 17.11 10.51
C LYS A 91 -22.41 17.81 11.64
N LYS A 92 -22.50 17.31 12.88
CA LYS A 92 -21.72 17.83 14.02
C LYS A 92 -20.22 17.55 13.85
N GLU A 93 -19.87 16.41 13.27
CA GLU A 93 -18.46 16.09 13.00
C GLU A 93 -17.85 16.99 11.92
N ILE A 94 -18.63 17.40 10.92
CA ILE A 94 -18.20 18.41 9.92
C ILE A 94 -17.86 19.74 10.61
N GLU A 95 -18.70 20.19 11.56
CA GLU A 95 -18.45 21.42 12.33
C GLU A 95 -17.14 21.34 13.14
N ARG A 96 -16.72 20.13 13.53
CA ARG A 96 -15.45 19.85 14.24
C ARG A 96 -14.24 19.71 13.31
N GLY A 97 -14.44 19.80 11.99
CA GLY A 97 -13.40 19.69 10.98
C GLY A 97 -13.12 18.26 10.51
N SER A 98 -13.94 17.27 10.90
CA SER A 98 -13.90 15.94 10.27
C SER A 98 -14.49 16.02 8.86
N GLU A 99 -14.11 15.06 8.02
CA GLU A 99 -14.66 14.91 6.67
C GLU A 99 -15.81 13.89 6.67
N VAL A 100 -16.83 14.15 5.86
CA VAL A 100 -17.84 13.18 5.46
C VAL A 100 -17.74 12.99 3.95
N GLY A 101 -17.64 11.74 3.52
CA GLY A 101 -17.49 11.34 2.12
C GLY A 101 -18.30 10.09 1.80
N GLY A 102 -18.01 9.46 0.66
CA GLY A 102 -18.74 8.28 0.21
C GLY A 102 -18.00 6.96 0.37
N TRP A 103 -18.72 5.92 0.76
CA TRP A 103 -18.27 4.53 0.68
C TRP A 103 -19.00 3.83 -0.46
N TRP A 104 -18.26 3.50 -1.52
CA TRP A 104 -18.78 3.05 -2.81
C TRP A 104 -18.91 1.53 -2.86
N GLU A 105 -19.86 1.03 -2.07
CA GLU A 105 -20.45 -0.30 -2.19
C GLU A 105 -21.93 -0.13 -2.54
N ILE A 106 -22.39 -0.89 -3.52
CA ILE A 106 -23.72 -0.75 -4.11
C ILE A 106 -24.74 -1.56 -3.30
N THR A 107 -25.85 -0.92 -2.91
CA THR A 107 -26.93 -1.51 -2.10
C THR A 107 -28.26 -1.48 -2.84
N GLN A 108 -29.21 -2.31 -2.40
CA GLN A 108 -30.57 -2.32 -2.94
C GLN A 108 -31.23 -0.93 -2.92
N PRO A 109 -31.23 -0.16 -1.81
CA PRO A 109 -31.81 1.18 -1.82
C PRO A 109 -31.14 2.14 -2.81
N HIS A 110 -29.85 1.95 -3.10
CA HIS A 110 -29.11 2.75 -4.07
C HIS A 110 -29.56 2.43 -5.50
N VAL A 111 -29.62 1.14 -5.83
CA VAL A 111 -30.01 0.65 -7.15
C VAL A 111 -31.46 1.01 -7.46
N GLU A 112 -32.36 0.84 -6.50
CA GLU A 112 -33.78 1.21 -6.65
C GLU A 112 -33.96 2.73 -6.79
N ALA A 113 -33.21 3.53 -6.03
CA ALA A 113 -33.21 4.99 -6.19
C ALA A 113 -32.68 5.44 -7.56
N ALA A 114 -31.78 4.66 -8.16
CA ALA A 114 -31.35 4.83 -9.53
C ALA A 114 -32.36 4.27 -10.55
N GLY A 115 -33.53 3.78 -10.15
CA GLY A 115 -34.51 3.19 -11.06
C GLY A 115 -33.97 1.98 -11.83
N LEU A 116 -33.05 1.24 -11.20
CA LEU A 116 -32.49 -0.02 -11.69
C LEU A 116 -33.07 -1.18 -10.86
N THR A 117 -32.94 -2.41 -11.36
CA THR A 117 -33.39 -3.61 -10.64
C THR A 117 -32.27 -4.17 -9.78
N TRP A 118 -32.52 -4.36 -8.49
CA TRP A 118 -31.58 -5.01 -7.58
C TRP A 118 -31.39 -6.50 -7.94
N ARG A 119 -30.13 -6.96 -7.89
CA ARG A 119 -29.72 -8.31 -8.31
C ARG A 119 -29.17 -9.17 -7.17
N GLY A 120 -29.12 -8.62 -5.95
CA GLY A 120 -28.50 -9.28 -4.81
C GLY A 120 -29.46 -10.17 -4.02
N ARG A 121 -28.85 -11.06 -3.22
CA ARG A 121 -29.57 -11.98 -2.32
C ARG A 121 -30.14 -11.27 -1.10
N TYR A 122 -29.50 -10.16 -0.70
CA TYR A 122 -29.81 -9.36 0.47
C TYR A 122 -29.80 -7.87 0.08
N PRO A 123 -30.34 -6.96 0.91
CA PRO A 123 -30.29 -5.52 0.64
C PRO A 123 -28.89 -4.92 0.48
N TRP A 124 -27.87 -5.62 0.98
CA TRP A 124 -26.47 -5.44 0.58
C TRP A 124 -25.85 -6.81 0.33
N ASP A 125 -25.27 -7.02 -0.85
CA ASP A 125 -24.64 -8.29 -1.23
C ASP A 125 -23.17 -8.04 -1.57
N TRP A 126 -22.27 -8.64 -0.80
CA TRP A 126 -20.82 -8.38 -0.89
C TRP A 126 -20.12 -9.05 -2.09
N HIS A 127 -20.85 -9.74 -2.98
CA HIS A 127 -20.24 -10.32 -4.18
C HIS A 127 -19.87 -9.25 -5.22
N ALA A 128 -18.74 -9.44 -5.90
CA ALA A 128 -18.14 -8.46 -6.84
C ALA A 128 -19.06 -8.03 -8.01
N ASN A 129 -19.92 -8.93 -8.48
CA ASN A 129 -20.90 -8.69 -9.54
C ASN A 129 -22.19 -8.00 -9.06
N VAL A 130 -22.34 -7.72 -7.76
CA VAL A 130 -23.56 -7.14 -7.21
C VAL A 130 -23.27 -5.93 -6.31
N GLY A 131 -22.42 -6.10 -5.31
CA GLY A 131 -22.11 -5.07 -4.31
C GLY A 131 -21.11 -4.01 -4.77
N PHE A 132 -20.63 -4.09 -6.00
CA PHE A 132 -19.61 -3.22 -6.54
C PHE A 132 -19.96 -2.76 -7.96
N ALA A 133 -19.49 -1.57 -8.32
CA ALA A 133 -19.71 -0.98 -9.64
C ALA A 133 -19.25 -1.90 -10.79
N THR A 134 -18.23 -2.74 -10.57
CA THR A 134 -17.76 -3.72 -11.55
C THR A 134 -18.85 -4.66 -12.04
N GLY A 135 -19.91 -4.91 -11.27
CA GLY A 135 -21.06 -5.74 -11.65
C GLY A 135 -22.12 -5.05 -12.54
N TYR A 136 -21.93 -3.78 -12.84
CA TYR A 136 -22.88 -2.95 -13.60
C TYR A 136 -22.27 -2.51 -14.94
N THR A 137 -23.11 -2.19 -15.92
CA THR A 137 -22.63 -1.59 -17.18
C THR A 137 -22.14 -0.17 -16.96
N THR A 138 -21.40 0.40 -17.91
CA THR A 138 -20.92 1.79 -17.84
C THR A 138 -22.07 2.79 -17.62
N GLU A 139 -23.20 2.60 -18.31
CA GLU A 139 -24.38 3.47 -18.20
C GLU A 139 -25.05 3.33 -16.83
N GLU A 140 -25.14 2.10 -16.31
CA GLU A 140 -25.66 1.84 -14.97
C GLU A 140 -24.78 2.47 -13.89
N ARG A 141 -23.44 2.37 -14.02
CA ARG A 141 -22.48 2.98 -13.11
C ARG A 141 -22.66 4.50 -13.05
N GLU A 142 -22.74 5.16 -14.20
CA GLU A 142 -22.95 6.61 -14.27
C GLU A 142 -24.24 7.02 -13.58
N LYS A 143 -25.34 6.29 -13.82
CA LYS A 143 -26.63 6.55 -13.17
C LYS A 143 -26.57 6.37 -11.66
N LEU A 144 -25.91 5.31 -11.18
CA LEU A 144 -25.68 5.09 -9.75
C LEU A 144 -24.85 6.22 -9.15
N ILE A 145 -23.82 6.69 -9.84
CA ILE A 145 -22.96 7.79 -9.37
C ILE A 145 -23.78 9.07 -9.25
N ASP A 146 -24.55 9.41 -10.28
CA ASP A 146 -25.39 10.60 -10.29
C ASP A 146 -26.35 10.63 -9.10
N VAL A 147 -27.07 9.53 -8.87
CA VAL A 147 -28.03 9.40 -7.77
C VAL A 147 -27.34 9.51 -6.41
N TYR A 148 -26.17 8.90 -6.25
CA TYR A 148 -25.39 9.00 -5.02
C TYR A 148 -24.97 10.46 -4.75
N MET A 149 -24.41 11.12 -5.76
CA MET A 149 -23.89 12.48 -5.68
C MET A 149 -24.99 13.50 -5.39
N GLU A 150 -26.13 13.39 -6.08
CA GLU A 150 -27.31 14.23 -5.85
C GLU A 150 -27.86 14.04 -4.44
N LYS A 151 -28.00 12.79 -3.99
CA LYS A 151 -28.47 12.49 -2.64
C LYS A 151 -27.53 13.08 -1.60
N PHE A 152 -26.23 12.88 -1.75
CA PHE A 152 -25.23 13.43 -0.84
C PHE A 152 -25.31 14.96 -0.77
N LYS A 153 -25.37 15.64 -1.92
CA LYS A 153 -25.50 17.10 -1.99
C LYS A 153 -26.79 17.61 -1.36
N SER A 154 -27.91 16.91 -1.53
CA SER A 154 -29.18 17.29 -0.91
C SER A 154 -29.14 17.29 0.63
N ILE A 155 -28.29 16.44 1.22
CA ILE A 155 -28.20 16.25 2.68
C ILE A 155 -27.15 17.17 3.31
N PHE A 156 -25.97 17.26 2.67
CA PHE A 156 -24.80 17.96 3.20
C PHE A 156 -24.51 19.30 2.51
N GLY A 157 -25.28 19.68 1.49
CA GLY A 157 -25.16 20.95 0.77
C GLY A 157 -24.01 21.02 -0.24
N ARG A 158 -23.21 19.97 -0.37
CA ARG A 158 -22.04 19.87 -1.27
C ARG A 158 -21.86 18.43 -1.76
N TYR A 159 -21.16 18.24 -2.88
CA TYR A 159 -20.71 16.90 -3.29
C TYR A 159 -19.62 16.37 -2.34
N PRO A 160 -19.47 15.04 -2.18
CA PRO A 160 -18.40 14.47 -1.37
C PRO A 160 -17.04 14.79 -1.99
N SER A 161 -16.09 15.23 -1.18
CA SER A 161 -14.72 15.48 -1.63
C SER A 161 -13.94 14.17 -1.82
N SER A 162 -14.26 13.13 -1.05
CA SER A 162 -13.60 11.84 -1.13
C SER A 162 -14.60 10.69 -1.25
N ILE A 163 -14.25 9.68 -2.06
CA ILE A 163 -15.00 8.43 -2.19
C ILE A 163 -14.02 7.26 -2.09
N GLY A 164 -14.28 6.34 -1.16
CA GLY A 164 -13.51 5.11 -0.97
C GLY A 164 -14.33 3.87 -1.27
N SER A 165 -13.67 2.75 -1.56
CA SER A 165 -14.26 1.41 -1.62
C SER A 165 -13.15 0.38 -1.44
N TRP A 166 -13.46 -0.91 -1.38
CA TRP A 166 -12.42 -1.93 -1.48
C TRP A 166 -11.66 -1.85 -2.81
N PHE A 167 -12.37 -1.52 -3.89
CA PHE A 167 -11.83 -1.15 -5.19
C PHE A 167 -12.86 -0.32 -5.98
N ILE A 168 -12.39 0.57 -6.85
CA ILE A 168 -13.23 1.34 -7.77
C ILE A 168 -12.64 1.16 -9.17
N ASP A 169 -13.47 0.80 -10.15
CA ASP A 169 -13.02 0.67 -11.54
C ASP A 169 -12.67 2.04 -12.13
N ALA A 170 -11.84 2.03 -13.19
CA ALA A 170 -11.36 3.27 -13.80
C ALA A 170 -12.49 4.16 -14.32
N HIS A 171 -13.51 3.58 -14.97
CA HIS A 171 -14.63 4.33 -15.54
C HIS A 171 -15.40 5.07 -14.45
N SER A 172 -15.77 4.37 -13.38
CA SER A 172 -16.49 4.99 -12.25
C SER A 172 -15.67 6.12 -11.61
N LEU A 173 -14.38 5.89 -11.35
CA LEU A 173 -13.52 6.88 -10.69
C LEU A 173 -13.29 8.10 -11.59
N GLU A 174 -13.08 7.87 -12.88
CA GLU A 174 -12.95 8.92 -13.90
C GLU A 174 -14.21 9.77 -13.97
N TYR A 175 -15.39 9.14 -14.02
CA TYR A 175 -16.67 9.85 -14.08
C TYR A 175 -16.93 10.69 -12.82
N MET A 176 -16.66 10.14 -11.63
CA MET A 176 -16.73 10.89 -10.36
C MET A 176 -15.79 12.11 -10.36
N TYR A 177 -14.62 11.98 -10.99
CA TYR A 177 -13.68 13.09 -11.09
C TYR A 177 -14.13 14.13 -12.12
N ASP A 178 -14.34 13.73 -13.37
CA ASP A 178 -14.57 14.65 -14.49
C ASP A 178 -15.92 15.39 -14.34
N LYS A 179 -16.95 14.73 -13.80
CA LYS A 179 -18.28 15.34 -13.61
C LYS A 179 -18.47 16.01 -12.25
N TYR A 180 -17.98 15.40 -11.16
CA TYR A 180 -18.26 15.86 -9.80
C TYR A 180 -17.06 16.47 -9.08
N GLY A 181 -15.85 16.34 -9.63
CA GLY A 181 -14.66 16.99 -9.09
C GLY A 181 -14.17 16.41 -7.78
N ILE A 182 -14.36 15.10 -7.53
CA ILE A 182 -13.80 14.47 -6.32
C ILE A 182 -12.28 14.70 -6.24
N ILE A 183 -11.78 14.78 -5.01
CA ILE A 183 -10.43 15.23 -4.71
C ILE A 183 -9.51 14.07 -4.36
N ALA A 184 -10.03 13.05 -3.68
CA ALA A 184 -9.28 11.91 -3.19
C ALA A 184 -10.11 10.62 -3.23
N SER A 185 -9.42 9.49 -3.22
CA SER A 185 -10.03 8.18 -3.06
C SER A 185 -9.14 7.29 -2.18
N CYS A 186 -9.68 6.15 -1.75
CA CYS A 186 -8.92 5.14 -1.01
C CYS A 186 -9.42 3.74 -1.36
N ASN A 187 -8.52 2.76 -1.26
CA ASN A 187 -8.83 1.34 -1.49
C ASN A 187 -8.05 0.39 -0.59
N CYS A 188 -8.44 -0.89 -0.55
CA CYS A 188 -7.78 -1.87 0.32
C CYS A 188 -6.33 -2.09 -0.11
N LYS A 189 -5.49 -2.53 0.82
CA LYS A 189 -4.14 -3.04 0.56
C LYS A 189 -4.13 -4.16 -0.48
N ASP A 190 -2.93 -4.58 -0.87
CA ASP A 190 -2.78 -5.83 -1.61
C ASP A 190 -3.32 -7.02 -0.81
N GLN A 191 -4.03 -7.89 -1.51
CA GLN A 191 -4.57 -9.13 -0.98
C GLN A 191 -4.83 -10.12 -2.11
N TYR A 192 -4.73 -11.40 -1.76
CA TYR A 192 -4.96 -12.49 -2.70
C TYR A 192 -6.05 -13.42 -2.17
N GLY A 193 -7.17 -13.50 -2.89
CA GLY A 193 -8.27 -14.43 -2.60
C GLY A 193 -9.13 -14.10 -1.38
N THR A 194 -8.90 -12.97 -0.70
CA THR A 194 -9.65 -12.56 0.49
C THR A 194 -10.96 -11.86 0.08
N ASP A 195 -12.06 -12.12 0.79
CA ASP A 195 -13.37 -11.45 0.62
C ASP A 195 -13.97 -11.41 -0.79
N GLY A 196 -13.54 -12.32 -1.67
CA GLY A 196 -14.01 -12.38 -3.05
C GLY A 196 -13.32 -11.40 -4.00
N TYR A 197 -12.18 -10.80 -3.63
CA TYR A 197 -11.41 -10.00 -4.57
C TYR A 197 -9.90 -10.12 -4.36
N THR A 198 -9.18 -10.10 -5.48
CA THR A 198 -7.72 -10.14 -5.55
C THR A 198 -7.24 -8.81 -6.11
N LEU A 199 -6.48 -8.07 -5.30
CA LEU A 199 -5.70 -6.90 -5.72
C LEU A 199 -4.24 -7.25 -5.51
N TRP A 200 -3.54 -7.60 -6.58
CA TRP A 200 -2.19 -8.15 -6.47
C TRP A 200 -1.21 -7.48 -7.42
N GLY A 201 -0.13 -6.93 -6.88
CA GLY A 201 0.94 -6.39 -7.71
C GLY A 201 0.98 -4.88 -7.85
N GLY A 202 -0.03 -4.14 -7.34
CA GLY A 202 -0.16 -2.68 -7.46
C GLY A 202 0.72 -1.90 -6.49
N TYR A 203 0.45 -0.60 -6.31
CA TYR A 203 1.18 0.19 -5.29
C TYR A 203 1.01 -0.45 -3.91
N TRP A 204 2.13 -0.75 -3.25
CA TRP A 204 2.09 -1.47 -1.97
C TRP A 204 1.46 -0.66 -0.83
N ASN A 205 1.80 0.63 -0.72
CA ASN A 205 1.28 1.57 0.28
C ASN A 205 1.31 3.00 -0.30
N GLN A 206 1.00 4.02 0.51
CA GLN A 206 0.93 5.45 0.17
C GLN A 206 -0.22 5.73 -0.80
N ALA A 207 0.00 6.56 -1.81
CA ALA A 207 -1.01 6.95 -2.78
C ALA A 207 -0.45 7.02 -4.19
N TYR A 208 -1.33 6.80 -5.15
CA TYR A 208 -1.04 6.89 -6.58
C TYR A 208 -2.22 7.48 -7.33
N TYR A 209 -1.96 8.13 -8.46
CA TYR A 209 -2.97 8.40 -9.47
C TYR A 209 -3.15 7.17 -10.36
N PRO A 210 -4.37 6.67 -10.52
CA PRO A 210 -4.65 5.52 -11.37
C PRO A 210 -4.70 5.88 -12.86
N SER A 211 -4.53 4.87 -13.70
CA SER A 211 -4.73 4.94 -15.15
C SER A 211 -6.24 5.02 -15.48
N ARG A 212 -6.57 5.81 -16.51
CA ARG A 212 -7.91 5.85 -17.13
C ARG A 212 -8.34 4.50 -17.72
N LEU A 213 -7.40 3.58 -17.98
CA LEU A 213 -7.71 2.25 -18.50
C LEU A 213 -7.83 1.18 -17.41
N ASN A 214 -7.29 1.43 -16.21
CA ASN A 214 -7.27 0.47 -15.12
C ASN A 214 -7.05 1.16 -13.77
N GLY A 215 -8.08 1.15 -12.92
CA GLY A 215 -8.11 1.85 -11.63
C GLY A 215 -7.09 1.32 -10.60
N TYR A 216 -6.56 0.12 -10.81
CA TYR A 216 -5.51 -0.47 -9.97
C TYR A 216 -4.10 -0.19 -10.50
N MET A 217 -3.98 0.19 -11.78
CA MET A 217 -2.71 0.47 -12.44
C MET A 217 -2.31 1.93 -12.23
N PRO A 218 -1.08 2.23 -11.80
CA PRO A 218 -0.58 3.60 -11.73
C PRO A 218 -0.46 4.23 -13.12
N ALA A 219 -0.95 5.46 -13.27
CA ALA A 219 -0.75 6.22 -14.49
C ALA A 219 0.73 6.62 -14.67
N GLN A 220 1.20 6.55 -15.91
CA GLN A 220 2.55 6.90 -16.31
C GLN A 220 2.60 8.29 -16.93
N THR A 221 1.52 8.76 -17.57
CA THR A 221 1.47 10.06 -18.23
C THR A 221 0.31 10.91 -17.69
N ALA A 222 0.42 12.24 -17.84
CA ALA A 222 -0.65 13.14 -17.42
C ALA A 222 -1.96 12.89 -18.19
N LYS A 223 -1.85 12.45 -19.44
CA LYS A 223 -3.00 12.10 -20.29
C LYS A 223 -3.66 10.80 -19.86
N GLY A 224 -2.87 9.78 -19.51
CA GLY A 224 -3.37 8.50 -19.01
C GLY A 224 -3.91 8.55 -17.59
N GLN A 225 -3.74 9.67 -16.88
CA GLN A 225 -4.05 9.81 -15.47
C GLN A 225 -5.51 10.19 -15.19
N ILE A 226 -6.12 9.50 -14.22
CA ILE A 226 -7.24 10.06 -13.46
C ILE A 226 -6.61 10.87 -12.30
N PRO A 227 -6.71 12.20 -12.27
CA PRO A 227 -5.99 13.06 -11.31
C PRO A 227 -6.69 13.10 -9.93
N VAL A 228 -7.01 11.91 -9.42
CA VAL A 228 -7.51 11.63 -8.06
C VAL A 228 -6.53 10.65 -7.42
N PRO A 229 -5.79 11.06 -6.38
CA PRO A 229 -4.90 10.14 -5.67
C PRO A 229 -5.73 9.12 -4.89
N VAL A 230 -5.38 7.85 -5.05
CA VAL A 230 -5.94 6.70 -4.36
C VAL A 230 -4.99 6.28 -3.24
N PHE A 231 -5.40 6.44 -1.98
CA PHE A 231 -4.63 6.08 -0.80
C PHE A 231 -4.88 4.62 -0.36
N ARG A 232 -3.80 3.84 -0.12
CA ARG A 232 -3.87 2.41 0.25
C ARG A 232 -4.18 2.21 1.74
N MET A 233 -5.27 1.53 2.08
CA MET A 233 -5.75 1.39 3.46
C MET A 233 -5.21 0.16 4.20
N LEU A 234 -5.62 0.00 5.46
CA LEU A 234 -5.46 -1.15 6.36
C LEU A 234 -4.07 -1.35 6.98
N GLY A 235 -3.03 -0.62 6.57
CA GLY A 235 -1.74 -0.62 7.27
C GLY A 235 -1.11 -2.02 7.37
N SER A 236 -0.85 -2.65 6.23
CA SER A 236 -0.17 -3.95 6.11
C SER A 236 1.15 -4.01 6.85
N ASP A 237 1.41 -5.10 7.59
CA ASP A 237 2.75 -5.38 8.11
C ASP A 237 3.78 -5.38 6.97
N PRO A 238 4.79 -4.49 6.99
CA PRO A 238 5.74 -4.37 5.88
C PRO A 238 6.59 -5.63 5.66
N ILE A 239 6.82 -6.41 6.72
CA ILE A 239 7.65 -7.61 6.69
C ILE A 239 6.78 -8.84 6.42
N TYR A 240 5.75 -9.09 7.22
CA TYR A 240 5.09 -10.39 7.28
C TYR A 240 3.83 -10.53 6.42
N GLN A 241 3.13 -9.43 6.09
CA GLN A 241 1.88 -9.50 5.33
C GLN A 241 2.09 -10.10 3.94
N TYR A 242 3.24 -9.92 3.31
CA TYR A 242 3.43 -10.39 1.94
C TYR A 242 3.49 -11.93 1.86
N ASP A 243 4.28 -12.56 2.73
CA ASP A 243 4.53 -14.01 2.71
C ASP A 243 3.49 -14.82 3.52
N THR A 244 2.56 -14.17 4.23
CA THR A 244 1.56 -14.87 5.06
C THR A 244 0.55 -15.65 4.20
N GLY A 245 0.52 -16.97 4.35
CA GLY A 245 -0.32 -17.85 3.55
C GLY A 245 0.32 -18.33 2.23
N VAL A 246 1.64 -18.16 2.04
CA VAL A 246 2.36 -18.82 0.92
C VAL A 246 2.03 -20.31 0.90
N GLY A 247 1.65 -20.82 -0.28
CA GLY A 247 1.23 -22.21 -0.48
C GLY A 247 -0.27 -22.46 -0.24
N HIS A 248 -1.01 -21.49 0.28
CA HIS A 248 -2.47 -21.56 0.44
C HIS A 248 -3.20 -20.82 -0.70
N THR A 249 -4.51 -20.98 -0.76
CA THR A 249 -5.38 -20.34 -1.78
C THR A 249 -5.74 -18.90 -1.46
N ILE A 250 -5.53 -18.46 -0.21
CA ILE A 250 -5.88 -17.14 0.31
C ILE A 250 -4.72 -16.61 1.16
N GLN A 251 -4.40 -15.32 1.03
CA GLN A 251 -3.41 -14.64 1.86
C GLN A 251 -3.94 -14.44 3.28
N GLY A 252 -3.08 -14.62 4.29
CA GLY A 252 -3.42 -14.24 5.67
C GLY A 252 -3.53 -12.71 5.85
N VAL A 253 -3.93 -12.28 7.05
CA VAL A 253 -4.11 -10.86 7.38
C VAL A 253 -3.30 -10.49 8.63
N ILE A 254 -2.36 -9.55 8.45
CA ILE A 254 -1.51 -8.94 9.47
C ILE A 254 -1.52 -7.43 9.18
N THR A 255 -2.45 -6.73 9.82
CA THR A 255 -2.78 -5.34 9.52
C THR A 255 -2.95 -4.51 10.79
N LEU A 256 -3.00 -3.19 10.61
CA LEU A 256 -3.29 -2.23 11.68
C LEU A 256 -4.76 -2.23 12.11
N GLU A 257 -5.62 -2.99 11.45
CA GLU A 257 -7.03 -3.10 11.80
C GLU A 257 -7.19 -3.54 13.27
N PRO A 258 -8.02 -2.82 14.06
CA PRO A 258 -8.01 -2.87 15.52
C PRO A 258 -8.56 -4.16 16.14
N VAL A 259 -8.94 -5.12 15.30
CA VAL A 259 -9.63 -6.37 15.64
C VAL A 259 -8.69 -7.59 15.62
N TYR A 260 -7.49 -7.44 15.06
CA TYR A 260 -6.52 -8.52 15.00
C TYR A 260 -5.64 -8.55 16.25
N LYS A 261 -5.92 -9.54 17.11
CA LYS A 261 -5.26 -9.76 18.43
C LYS A 261 -3.73 -9.74 18.40
N ASN A 262 -3.13 -10.26 17.33
CA ASN A 262 -1.67 -10.37 17.19
C ASN A 262 -1.07 -9.28 16.27
N ALA A 263 -1.87 -8.29 15.87
CA ALA A 263 -1.49 -7.16 15.02
C ALA A 263 -2.13 -5.86 15.53
N GLY A 264 -3.12 -5.29 14.85
CA GLY A 264 -3.69 -3.98 15.20
C GLY A 264 -4.34 -3.84 16.59
N GLU A 265 -4.74 -4.92 17.26
CA GLU A 265 -5.16 -4.88 18.68
C GLU A 265 -3.96 -4.94 19.65
N SER A 266 -2.80 -5.43 19.20
CA SER A 266 -1.59 -5.59 20.02
C SER A 266 -0.78 -4.30 20.09
N GLU A 267 -0.72 -3.69 21.27
CA GLU A 267 0.08 -2.48 21.50
C GLU A 267 1.56 -2.67 21.13
N LYS A 268 2.15 -3.83 21.45
CA LYS A 268 3.54 -4.15 21.10
C LYS A 268 3.76 -4.09 19.59
N TRP A 269 2.84 -4.69 18.82
CA TRP A 269 2.92 -4.67 17.36
C TRP A 269 2.69 -3.27 16.82
N VAL A 270 1.64 -2.57 17.28
CA VAL A 270 1.28 -1.22 16.82
C VAL A 270 2.41 -0.22 17.05
N ARG A 271 3.08 -0.25 18.21
CA ARG A 271 4.20 0.66 18.49
C ARG A 271 5.37 0.45 17.55
N LYS A 272 5.66 -0.79 17.17
CA LYS A 272 6.74 -1.11 16.22
C LYS A 272 6.37 -0.78 14.78
N PHE A 273 5.12 -1.04 14.40
CA PHE A 273 4.57 -0.61 13.13
C PHE A 273 4.67 0.92 12.99
N PHE A 274 4.19 1.68 13.99
CA PHE A 274 4.29 3.14 14.02
C PHE A 274 5.72 3.65 14.01
N LYS A 275 6.64 3.00 14.73
CA LYS A 275 8.06 3.34 14.64
C LYS A 275 8.56 3.23 13.19
N SER A 276 8.21 2.16 12.49
CA SER A 276 8.60 1.96 11.09
C SER A 276 7.99 3.03 10.18
N ILE A 277 6.69 3.30 10.31
CA ILE A 277 6.02 4.28 9.44
C ILE A 277 6.47 5.72 9.76
N PHE A 278 6.78 6.06 11.01
CA PHE A 278 6.99 7.45 11.41
C PHE A 278 8.46 7.83 11.58
N GLU A 279 9.34 6.91 11.95
CA GLU A 279 10.74 7.22 12.29
C GLU A 279 11.75 6.72 11.24
N ASP A 280 11.49 5.59 10.57
CA ASP A 280 12.43 5.04 9.59
C ASP A 280 12.52 5.90 8.30
N PRO A 281 13.64 5.79 7.54
CA PRO A 281 13.82 6.53 6.30
C PRO A 281 12.71 6.29 5.27
N CYS A 282 12.25 7.35 4.61
CA CYS A 282 11.24 7.23 3.56
C CYS A 282 11.51 8.22 2.42
N LEU A 283 11.26 7.78 1.19
CA LEU A 283 11.25 8.64 0.02
C LEU A 283 9.83 9.18 -0.22
N GLY A 284 9.70 10.49 -0.41
CA GLY A 284 8.44 11.16 -0.73
C GLY A 284 7.58 11.49 0.50
N PHE A 285 7.00 10.48 1.14
CA PHE A 285 6.18 10.59 2.37
C PHE A 285 5.89 9.19 2.92
N ASN A 286 5.44 9.09 4.16
CA ASN A 286 4.86 7.85 4.68
C ASN A 286 3.39 8.06 5.04
N TYR A 287 2.62 6.99 4.96
CA TYR A 287 1.19 6.99 5.12
C TYR A 287 0.71 5.71 5.79
N THR A 288 -0.29 5.84 6.65
CA THR A 288 -1.11 4.71 7.09
C THR A 288 -2.55 5.16 7.33
N GLN A 289 -3.50 4.27 7.12
CA GLN A 289 -4.89 4.45 7.54
C GLN A 289 -5.11 3.76 8.90
N VAL A 290 -5.91 4.41 9.74
CA VAL A 290 -6.43 3.90 11.04
C VAL A 290 -7.95 4.06 11.01
N GLY A 291 -8.69 3.36 11.86
CA GLY A 291 -10.16 3.31 11.84
C GLY A 291 -10.66 2.00 11.24
N GLN A 292 -11.97 1.77 11.26
CA GLN A 292 -12.55 0.48 10.88
C GLN A 292 -13.99 0.63 10.37
N GLU A 293 -14.42 -0.31 9.53
CA GLU A 293 -15.85 -0.48 9.23
C GLU A 293 -16.66 -0.76 10.49
N ASN A 294 -17.84 -0.15 10.56
CA ASN A 294 -18.78 -0.40 11.65
C ASN A 294 -19.32 -1.84 11.69
N SER A 295 -19.25 -2.58 10.57
CA SER A 295 -19.58 -4.02 10.50
C SER A 295 -18.76 -4.89 11.46
N PHE A 296 -17.57 -4.47 11.92
CA PHE A 296 -16.83 -5.24 12.93
C PHE A 296 -17.37 -5.07 14.35
N THR A 297 -18.27 -4.11 14.56
CA THR A 297 -18.89 -3.73 15.84
C THR A 297 -17.92 -3.15 16.87
N TRP A 298 -18.43 -2.27 17.74
CA TRP A 298 -17.63 -1.65 18.79
C TRP A 298 -16.96 -2.67 19.71
N ASN A 299 -17.70 -3.70 20.14
CA ASN A 299 -17.18 -4.69 21.09
C ASN A 299 -15.89 -5.37 20.62
N THR A 300 -15.76 -5.60 19.31
CA THR A 300 -14.57 -6.24 18.73
C THR A 300 -13.42 -5.24 18.56
N MET A 301 -13.70 -4.03 18.07
CA MET A 301 -12.65 -3.04 17.75
C MET A 301 -12.21 -2.16 18.93
N ARG A 302 -13.01 -2.10 20.00
CA ARG A 302 -12.84 -1.17 21.11
C ARG A 302 -11.42 -1.19 21.66
N LYS A 303 -10.88 -2.38 21.98
CA LYS A 303 -9.56 -2.50 22.60
C LYS A 303 -8.45 -1.92 21.72
N GLY A 304 -8.45 -2.25 20.43
CA GLY A 304 -7.48 -1.73 19.48
C GLY A 304 -7.59 -0.21 19.32
N LEU A 305 -8.81 0.31 19.14
CA LEU A 305 -9.00 1.76 18.94
C LEU A 305 -8.71 2.57 20.21
N GLU A 306 -9.17 2.13 21.40
CA GLU A 306 -8.88 2.79 22.68
C GLU A 306 -7.37 2.88 22.97
N MET A 307 -6.58 1.95 22.42
CA MET A 307 -5.11 1.97 22.47
C MET A 307 -4.48 2.83 21.37
N GLN A 308 -4.91 2.69 20.11
CA GLN A 308 -4.30 3.39 18.97
C GLN A 308 -4.48 4.91 19.04
N MET A 309 -5.68 5.40 19.40
CA MET A 309 -6.00 6.83 19.38
C MET A 309 -5.13 7.70 20.31
N PRO A 310 -4.92 7.37 21.60
CA PRO A 310 -4.03 8.17 22.45
C PRO A 310 -2.57 8.17 21.97
N ILE A 311 -2.08 7.07 21.39
CA ILE A 311 -0.73 7.02 20.81
C ILE A 311 -0.60 8.02 19.66
N LEU A 312 -1.58 8.02 18.75
CA LEU A 312 -1.62 8.95 17.61
C LEU A 312 -1.76 10.41 18.07
N ALA A 313 -2.61 10.69 19.05
CA ALA A 313 -2.77 12.03 19.61
C ALA A 313 -1.46 12.56 20.20
N SER A 314 -0.72 11.73 20.95
CA SER A 314 0.61 12.10 21.47
C SER A 314 1.59 12.40 20.34
N LEU A 315 1.67 11.53 19.33
CA LEU A 315 2.57 11.72 18.18
C LEU A 315 2.23 12.98 17.38
N GLN A 316 0.95 13.33 17.24
CA GLN A 316 0.50 14.56 16.61
C GLN A 316 0.91 15.79 17.43
N GLN A 317 0.69 15.75 18.76
CA GLN A 317 1.08 16.84 19.66
C GLN A 317 2.59 17.09 19.67
N GLU A 318 3.38 16.02 19.55
CA GLU A 318 4.84 16.07 19.40
C GLU A 318 5.30 16.56 18.02
N GLY A 319 4.39 16.77 17.06
CA GLY A 319 4.70 17.19 15.69
C GLY A 319 5.36 16.11 14.83
N LYS A 320 5.30 14.84 15.25
CA LYS A 320 5.92 13.70 14.54
C LYS A 320 5.07 13.22 13.36
N ILE A 321 3.75 13.41 13.44
CA ILE A 321 2.80 13.01 12.40
C ILE A 321 1.79 14.12 12.11
N ARG A 322 1.17 14.03 10.94
CA ARG A 322 -0.03 14.80 10.58
C ARG A 322 -1.21 13.85 10.56
N ILE A 323 -2.20 14.11 11.41
CA ILE A 323 -3.51 13.45 11.32
C ILE A 323 -4.37 14.34 10.43
N GLU A 324 -4.76 13.82 9.28
CA GLU A 324 -5.44 14.56 8.22
C GLU A 324 -6.73 13.83 7.79
N THR A 325 -7.70 14.59 7.29
CA THR A 325 -8.79 14.01 6.50
C THR A 325 -8.25 13.51 5.15
N LEU A 326 -9.01 12.63 4.49
CA LEU A 326 -8.63 12.10 3.18
C LEU A 326 -8.60 13.22 2.12
N GLU A 327 -9.56 14.16 2.17
CA GLU A 327 -9.59 15.36 1.33
C GLU A 327 -8.32 16.21 1.52
N THR A 328 -7.90 16.44 2.76
CA THR A 328 -6.71 17.24 3.07
C THR A 328 -5.46 16.59 2.47
N SER A 329 -5.36 15.27 2.63
CA SER A 329 -4.25 14.47 2.09
C SER A 329 -4.25 14.49 0.57
N GLY A 330 -5.42 14.37 -0.06
CA GLY A 330 -5.57 14.45 -1.51
C GLY A 330 -5.21 15.81 -2.09
N LYS A 331 -5.66 16.91 -1.47
CA LYS A 331 -5.27 18.27 -1.88
C LYS A 331 -3.76 18.47 -1.78
N TRP A 332 -3.15 18.01 -0.69
CA TRP A 332 -1.71 18.08 -0.51
C TRP A 332 -0.97 17.27 -1.58
N PHE A 333 -1.39 16.04 -1.85
CA PHE A 333 -0.76 15.18 -2.85
C PHE A 333 -0.86 15.81 -4.25
N LYS A 334 -2.03 16.31 -4.63
CA LYS A 334 -2.28 17.02 -5.90
C LYS A 334 -1.43 18.26 -6.08
N LYS A 335 -1.29 19.05 -5.03
CA LYS A 335 -0.43 20.24 -5.05
C LYS A 335 1.04 19.89 -5.21
N LYS A 336 1.48 18.76 -4.64
CA LYS A 336 2.89 18.38 -4.57
C LYS A 336 3.36 17.59 -5.79
N TYR A 337 2.51 16.71 -6.31
CA TYR A 337 2.88 15.72 -7.31
C TYR A 337 1.99 15.85 -8.55
N PRO A 338 2.52 16.33 -9.69
CA PRO A 338 1.76 16.37 -10.94
C PRO A 338 1.53 14.98 -11.54
N LEU A 339 2.46 14.05 -11.26
CA LEU A 339 2.43 12.64 -11.63
C LEU A 339 2.83 11.80 -10.42
N ASN A 340 2.58 10.50 -10.51
CA ASN A 340 3.02 9.50 -9.54
C ASN A 340 4.52 9.62 -9.21
N PRO A 341 4.88 9.98 -7.96
CA PRO A 341 6.27 10.11 -7.56
C PRO A 341 6.91 8.76 -7.22
N PRO A 342 8.25 8.63 -7.27
CA PRO A 342 8.93 7.56 -6.60
C PRO A 342 8.80 7.72 -5.08
N THR A 343 8.49 6.64 -4.37
CA THR A 343 8.30 6.61 -2.93
C THR A 343 8.87 5.33 -2.34
N SER A 344 9.19 5.36 -1.04
CA SER A 344 9.61 4.14 -0.34
C SER A 344 9.19 4.13 1.11
N VAL A 345 8.85 2.95 1.61
CA VAL A 345 8.62 2.68 3.03
C VAL A 345 9.69 1.72 3.52
N THR A 346 10.32 2.05 4.63
CA THR A 346 11.39 1.26 5.23
C THR A 346 10.96 0.77 6.60
N THR A 347 11.33 -0.46 6.92
CA THR A 347 11.18 -1.05 8.24
C THR A 347 12.52 -1.60 8.68
N LEU A 348 13.14 -0.98 9.68
CA LEU A 348 14.38 -1.44 10.32
C LEU A 348 14.13 -2.08 11.68
N THR A 349 12.91 -1.97 12.20
CA THR A 349 12.47 -2.59 13.45
C THR A 349 11.44 -3.68 13.17
N ASP A 350 11.81 -4.93 13.42
CA ASP A 350 10.96 -6.10 13.24
C ASP A 350 9.78 -6.13 14.23
N THR A 351 8.55 -6.28 13.72
CA THR A 351 7.31 -6.32 14.51
C THR A 351 7.26 -7.51 15.49
N TYR A 352 7.90 -8.64 15.16
CA TYR A 352 7.97 -9.87 15.96
C TYR A 352 9.36 -10.20 16.53
N ASP A 353 10.34 -9.30 16.41
CA ASP A 353 11.70 -9.45 16.97
C ASP A 353 12.55 -10.58 16.33
N ASN A 354 12.26 -10.99 15.10
CA ASN A 354 13.09 -11.96 14.36
C ASN A 354 14.30 -11.31 13.64
N GLY A 355 14.49 -10.01 13.81
CA GLY A 355 15.57 -9.22 13.22
C GLY A 355 15.36 -8.79 11.77
N GLN A 356 14.25 -9.16 11.12
CA GLN A 356 13.99 -8.86 9.71
C GLN A 356 13.87 -7.36 9.45
N LYS A 357 14.28 -6.96 8.24
CA LYS A 357 14.22 -5.58 7.76
C LYS A 357 13.78 -5.56 6.32
N THR A 358 13.11 -4.51 5.90
CA THR A 358 12.63 -4.45 4.51
C THR A 358 12.50 -3.03 3.99
N VAL A 359 12.62 -2.90 2.67
CA VAL A 359 12.33 -1.68 1.93
C VAL A 359 11.34 -2.02 0.81
N TRP A 360 10.17 -1.37 0.87
CA TRP A 360 9.23 -1.30 -0.24
C TRP A 360 9.48 -0.02 -1.03
N PHE A 361 9.57 -0.14 -2.35
CA PHE A 361 9.72 0.98 -3.27
C PHE A 361 8.57 0.97 -4.28
N ASN A 362 8.00 2.13 -4.57
CA ASN A 362 7.02 2.32 -5.63
C ASN A 362 7.45 3.46 -6.55
N SER A 363 7.08 3.37 -7.82
CA SER A 363 7.15 4.42 -8.83
C SER A 363 6.02 4.21 -9.83
N ARG A 364 5.84 5.15 -10.77
CA ARG A 364 4.87 4.96 -11.86
C ARG A 364 5.21 3.83 -12.84
N TYR A 365 6.41 3.25 -12.76
CA TYR A 365 6.85 2.20 -13.67
C TYR A 365 6.94 0.83 -13.02
N TYR A 366 7.20 0.78 -11.71
CA TYR A 366 7.35 -0.48 -11.00
C TYR A 366 7.23 -0.31 -9.49
N ARG A 367 6.97 -1.42 -8.81
CA ARG A 367 7.26 -1.60 -7.39
C ARG A 367 8.34 -2.65 -7.19
N ALA A 368 9.01 -2.59 -6.06
CA ALA A 368 9.91 -3.64 -5.63
C ALA A 368 9.91 -3.77 -4.10
N ASN A 369 10.13 -5.00 -3.62
CA ASN A 369 10.44 -5.26 -2.22
C ASN A 369 11.79 -5.95 -2.07
N LEU A 370 12.62 -5.38 -1.20
CA LEU A 370 13.88 -5.96 -0.76
C LEU A 370 13.74 -6.37 0.71
N LEU A 371 13.91 -7.64 1.01
CA LEU A 371 13.82 -8.22 2.35
C LEU A 371 15.19 -8.70 2.82
N TRP A 372 15.60 -8.27 4.01
CA TRP A 372 16.74 -8.81 4.74
C TRP A 372 16.23 -9.74 5.84
N GLU A 373 16.68 -10.99 5.79
CA GLU A 373 16.31 -12.04 6.75
C GLU A 373 17.46 -13.04 6.87
N ASN A 374 17.71 -13.58 8.07
CA ASN A 374 18.76 -14.58 8.31
C ASN A 374 20.15 -14.18 7.79
N ASN A 375 20.50 -12.89 7.89
CA ASN A 375 21.73 -12.31 7.35
C ASN A 375 21.90 -12.46 5.84
N THR A 376 20.84 -12.70 5.07
CA THR A 376 20.85 -12.60 3.60
C THR A 376 19.86 -11.55 3.12
N ILE A 377 19.84 -11.29 1.81
CA ILE A 377 18.93 -10.31 1.21
C ILE A 377 18.33 -10.86 -0.08
N ARG A 378 17.04 -10.62 -0.28
CA ARG A 378 16.32 -11.04 -1.48
C ARG A 378 15.32 -10.01 -1.98
N PHE A 379 15.21 -9.87 -3.30
CA PHE A 379 14.00 -9.29 -3.88
C PHE A 379 12.92 -10.37 -3.91
N ARG A 380 11.87 -10.20 -3.12
CA ARG A 380 10.73 -11.12 -3.11
C ARG A 380 9.55 -10.66 -3.95
N ASP A 381 9.59 -9.41 -4.40
CA ASP A 381 8.55 -8.80 -5.22
C ASP A 381 9.18 -7.77 -6.16
N ILE A 382 8.91 -7.88 -7.45
CA ILE A 382 9.11 -6.82 -8.45
C ILE A 382 7.95 -6.95 -9.44
N HIS A 383 7.11 -5.93 -9.51
CA HIS A 383 6.04 -5.82 -10.50
C HIS A 383 6.22 -4.55 -11.31
N LEU A 384 6.00 -4.66 -12.62
CA LEU A 384 5.98 -3.53 -13.54
C LEU A 384 4.55 -3.00 -13.73
N PHE A 385 4.49 -1.74 -14.10
CA PHE A 385 3.28 -1.02 -14.42
C PHE A 385 3.27 -0.61 -15.88
N ASP A 386 2.15 -0.83 -16.55
CA ASP A 386 1.89 -0.35 -17.89
C ASP A 386 0.49 0.25 -17.92
N GLU A 387 0.40 1.57 -18.08
CA GLU A 387 -0.87 2.29 -18.07
C GLU A 387 -1.81 1.86 -19.22
N ASN A 388 -1.28 1.18 -20.25
CA ASN A 388 -2.03 0.65 -21.38
C ASN A 388 -2.67 -0.73 -21.09
N LEU A 389 -2.40 -1.34 -19.94
CA LEU A 389 -3.08 -2.57 -19.53
C LEU A 389 -4.54 -2.27 -19.17
N GLU A 390 -5.45 -2.54 -20.10
CA GLU A 390 -6.88 -2.39 -19.88
C GLU A 390 -7.43 -3.37 -18.83
N SER A 391 -8.24 -2.85 -17.90
CA SER A 391 -8.98 -3.65 -16.92
C SER A 391 -10.12 -4.40 -17.59
N ASP A 392 -10.39 -5.63 -17.15
CA ASP A 392 -11.53 -6.43 -17.64
C ASP A 392 -12.89 -5.79 -17.29
N TYR A 393 -12.89 -4.86 -16.34
CA TYR A 393 -14.08 -4.16 -15.87
C TYR A 393 -14.25 -2.78 -16.49
N LEU A 394 -13.38 -2.33 -17.39
CA LEU A 394 -13.43 -0.96 -17.94
C LEU A 394 -14.73 -0.72 -18.71
N LYS A 395 -15.06 -1.60 -19.65
CA LYS A 395 -16.17 -1.40 -20.63
C LYS A 395 -17.37 -2.30 -20.41
N GLN A 396 -17.25 -3.31 -19.57
CA GLN A 396 -18.28 -4.32 -19.37
C GLN A 396 -18.47 -4.68 -17.91
N ALA A 397 -19.66 -5.18 -17.59
CA ALA A 397 -19.98 -5.73 -16.29
C ALA A 397 -19.27 -7.09 -16.08
N GLY A 398 -18.64 -7.25 -14.92
CA GLY A 398 -18.17 -8.52 -14.43
C GLY A 398 -19.35 -9.39 -13.98
N ILE A 399 -19.36 -10.64 -14.42
CA ILE A 399 -20.41 -11.62 -14.08
C ILE A 399 -20.04 -12.52 -12.90
N SER A 400 -18.77 -12.53 -12.50
CA SER A 400 -18.24 -13.38 -11.43
C SER A 400 -18.50 -12.76 -10.05
N ASN A 401 -18.71 -13.62 -9.05
CA ASN A 401 -18.74 -13.20 -7.65
C ASN A 401 -17.36 -12.73 -7.16
N GLN A 402 -16.31 -12.92 -7.97
CA GLN A 402 -14.95 -12.46 -7.69
C GLN A 402 -14.48 -11.33 -8.61
N CYS A 403 -13.65 -10.45 -8.06
CA CYS A 403 -12.94 -9.41 -8.81
C CYS A 403 -11.42 -9.66 -8.78
N ILE A 404 -10.73 -9.48 -9.92
CA ILE A 404 -9.28 -9.71 -10.03
C ILE A 404 -8.62 -8.52 -10.72
N TYR A 405 -7.76 -7.83 -9.99
CA TYR A 405 -6.83 -6.85 -10.54
C TYR A 405 -5.40 -7.32 -10.30
N MET A 406 -4.63 -7.41 -11.38
CA MET A 406 -3.23 -7.80 -11.35
C MET A 406 -2.35 -6.85 -12.17
N THR A 407 -1.08 -6.79 -11.83
CA THR A 407 -0.04 -6.08 -12.60
C THR A 407 0.97 -7.08 -13.16
N CYS A 408 2.09 -6.59 -13.72
CA CYS A 408 3.01 -7.38 -14.53
C CYS A 408 4.23 -7.90 -13.73
N PRO A 409 4.25 -9.16 -13.23
CA PRO A 409 5.30 -9.64 -12.34
C PRO A 409 6.62 -9.95 -13.06
N ILE A 410 7.73 -9.45 -12.50
CA ILE A 410 9.10 -9.92 -12.82
C ILE A 410 9.58 -10.91 -11.75
N ILE A 411 9.18 -10.72 -10.50
CA ILE A 411 9.25 -11.75 -9.47
C ILE A 411 8.01 -11.61 -8.57
N ASP A 412 7.26 -12.69 -8.46
CA ASP A 412 6.13 -12.82 -7.55
C ASP A 412 6.44 -13.92 -6.52
N GLY A 413 7.10 -13.50 -5.45
CA GLY A 413 7.48 -14.37 -4.34
C GLY A 413 6.32 -14.99 -3.58
N PHE A 414 5.07 -14.53 -3.74
CA PHE A 414 3.93 -15.18 -3.11
C PHE A 414 3.41 -16.33 -3.98
N LEU A 415 3.10 -16.06 -5.26
CA LEU A 415 2.48 -17.03 -6.17
C LEU A 415 3.48 -18.05 -6.71
N TRP A 416 4.75 -17.68 -6.85
CA TRP A 416 5.79 -18.56 -7.39
C TRP A 416 6.53 -19.36 -6.32
N SER A 417 6.10 -19.27 -5.06
CA SER A 417 6.67 -20.00 -3.93
C SER A 417 5.86 -21.23 -3.52
N THR A 418 6.51 -22.12 -2.76
CA THR A 418 5.89 -23.08 -1.87
C THR A 418 6.36 -22.80 -0.43
N PRO A 419 5.73 -23.38 0.62
CA PRO A 419 6.14 -23.11 2.00
C PRO A 419 7.61 -23.41 2.30
N ASN A 420 8.22 -24.36 1.57
CA ASN A 420 9.60 -24.79 1.79
C ASN A 420 10.59 -24.32 0.71
N ASP A 421 10.12 -23.59 -0.30
CA ASP A 421 10.93 -23.15 -1.44
C ASP A 421 10.40 -21.79 -1.90
N LEU A 422 11.08 -20.72 -1.46
CA LEU A 422 10.64 -19.35 -1.70
C LEU A 422 11.27 -18.79 -2.98
N ALA A 423 10.43 -18.44 -3.95
CA ALA A 423 10.81 -17.70 -5.14
C ALA A 423 11.30 -16.31 -4.75
N ALA A 424 12.48 -15.95 -5.28
CA ALA A 424 13.09 -14.64 -5.06
C ALA A 424 14.28 -14.44 -5.99
N ILE A 425 14.75 -13.19 -6.07
CA ILE A 425 16.09 -12.87 -6.58
C ILE A 425 17.04 -12.74 -5.39
N ARG A 426 18.03 -13.63 -5.30
CA ARG A 426 19.05 -13.67 -4.24
C ARG A 426 20.43 -13.38 -4.80
N ILE A 427 21.40 -13.13 -3.92
CA ILE A 427 22.76 -12.74 -4.31
C ILE A 427 23.74 -13.82 -3.87
N TYR A 428 24.52 -14.28 -4.82
CA TYR A 428 25.47 -15.36 -4.66
C TYR A 428 26.88 -14.89 -4.97
N THR A 429 27.85 -15.47 -4.29
CA THR A 429 29.26 -15.50 -4.71
C THR A 429 29.60 -16.91 -5.16
N MET A 430 30.67 -17.07 -5.93
CA MET A 430 31.26 -18.39 -6.15
C MET A 430 32.21 -18.72 -4.99
N ASP A 431 32.18 -19.96 -4.50
CA ASP A 431 33.21 -20.46 -3.60
C ASP A 431 34.46 -20.95 -4.38
N ASN A 432 35.50 -21.37 -3.66
CA ASN A 432 36.76 -21.85 -4.24
C ASN A 432 36.58 -23.12 -5.11
N SER A 433 35.44 -23.80 -5.00
CA SER A 433 35.08 -25.00 -5.74
C SER A 433 34.06 -24.71 -6.85
N ASN A 434 33.84 -23.43 -7.20
CA ASN A 434 32.85 -22.97 -8.18
C ASN A 434 31.39 -23.35 -7.85
N HIS A 435 31.05 -23.51 -6.57
CA HIS A 435 29.66 -23.63 -6.15
C HIS A 435 29.09 -22.26 -5.78
N PRO A 436 27.84 -21.95 -6.18
CA PRO A 436 27.18 -20.72 -5.78
C PRO A 436 26.83 -20.78 -4.29
N LYS A 437 27.31 -19.80 -3.53
CA LYS A 437 26.99 -19.62 -2.11
C LYS A 437 26.31 -18.27 -1.90
N GLU A 438 25.19 -18.27 -1.21
CA GLU A 438 24.47 -17.03 -0.88
C GLU A 438 25.36 -16.14 0.01
N ILE A 439 25.37 -14.84 -0.28
CA ILE A 439 26.21 -13.89 0.43
C ILE A 439 25.59 -13.54 1.78
N ILE A 440 26.39 -13.69 2.84
CA ILE A 440 26.03 -13.33 4.22
C ILE A 440 26.39 -11.86 4.47
N MET A 441 25.40 -11.09 4.94
CA MET A 441 25.44 -9.65 5.18
C MET A 441 25.06 -9.35 6.64
N ASP A 442 26.01 -8.81 7.41
CA ASP A 442 25.85 -8.56 8.84
C ASP A 442 25.12 -7.25 9.14
N LYS A 443 25.18 -6.30 8.20
CA LYS A 443 24.65 -4.96 8.38
C LYS A 443 23.88 -4.52 7.15
N MET A 444 22.78 -3.81 7.39
CA MET A 444 21.95 -3.16 6.37
C MET A 444 21.70 -1.72 6.83
N PHE A 445 21.98 -0.78 5.95
CA PHE A 445 21.71 0.64 6.12
C PHE A 445 20.82 1.13 4.98
N VAL A 446 19.94 2.08 5.27
CA VAL A 446 19.04 2.67 4.27
C VAL A 446 19.19 4.18 4.31
N LYS A 447 19.35 4.80 3.13
CA LYS A 447 19.38 6.26 2.98
C LYS A 447 18.55 6.69 1.78
N VAL A 448 18.01 7.90 1.86
CA VAL A 448 17.25 8.52 0.77
C VAL A 448 18.15 9.53 0.06
N ILE A 449 18.25 9.42 -1.26
CA ILE A 449 19.07 10.29 -2.11
C ILE A 449 18.18 11.39 -2.69
N GLY A 450 18.16 12.53 -2.01
CA GLY A 450 17.35 13.68 -2.39
C GLY A 450 15.86 13.32 -2.47
N LYS A 451 15.22 13.68 -3.59
CA LYS A 451 13.80 13.36 -3.88
C LYS A 451 13.64 12.28 -4.95
N LYS A 452 14.70 11.50 -5.25
CA LYS A 452 14.76 10.68 -6.47
C LYS A 452 14.93 9.18 -6.24
N ALA A 453 15.62 8.78 -5.18
CA ALA A 453 16.02 7.38 -5.02
C ALA A 453 16.16 6.97 -3.56
N THR A 454 16.05 5.67 -3.33
CA THR A 454 16.37 5.01 -2.06
C THR A 454 17.57 4.11 -2.28
N GLU A 455 18.58 4.25 -1.44
CA GLU A 455 19.79 3.44 -1.45
C GLU A 455 19.86 2.56 -0.20
N ILE A 456 20.04 1.26 -0.42
CA ILE A 456 20.24 0.24 0.60
C ILE A 456 21.67 -0.24 0.50
N ILE A 457 22.41 -0.21 1.60
CA ILE A 457 23.80 -0.63 1.67
C ILE A 457 23.88 -1.82 2.62
N CYS A 458 24.34 -2.95 2.10
CA CYS A 458 24.59 -4.14 2.91
C CYS A 458 26.07 -4.48 2.94
N CYS A 459 26.57 -4.82 4.13
CA CYS A 459 28.00 -5.10 4.35
C CYS A 459 28.20 -6.51 4.90
N THR A 460 29.20 -7.22 4.39
CA THR A 460 29.66 -8.50 4.94
C THR A 460 30.64 -8.27 6.11
N ALA A 461 30.91 -9.31 6.90
CA ALA A 461 31.95 -9.31 7.93
C ALA A 461 33.34 -8.92 7.38
N SER A 462 33.62 -9.30 6.13
CA SER A 462 34.88 -9.04 5.44
C SER A 462 34.99 -7.64 4.83
N GLY A 463 34.00 -6.76 5.05
CA GLY A 463 34.02 -5.39 4.55
C GLY A 463 33.62 -5.24 3.09
N LYS A 464 33.07 -6.30 2.46
CA LYS A 464 32.48 -6.21 1.13
C LYS A 464 31.13 -5.50 1.23
N GLU A 465 30.87 -4.60 0.30
CA GLU A 465 29.67 -3.78 0.25
C GLU A 465 28.84 -4.12 -0.99
N TYR A 466 27.53 -4.23 -0.79
CA TYR A 466 26.52 -4.41 -1.83
C TYR A 466 25.51 -3.29 -1.71
N THR A 467 25.46 -2.42 -2.72
CA THR A 467 24.58 -1.27 -2.73
C THR A 467 23.45 -1.48 -3.73
N PHE A 468 22.20 -1.35 -3.28
CA PHE A 468 20.99 -1.37 -4.09
C PHE A 468 20.43 0.03 -4.17
N THR A 469 20.29 0.57 -5.36
CA THR A 469 19.70 1.90 -5.59
C THR A 469 18.45 1.73 -6.43
N MET A 470 17.30 2.11 -5.87
CA MET A 470 16.02 2.12 -6.57
C MET A 470 15.62 3.57 -6.84
N ASN A 471 15.38 3.91 -8.10
CA ASN A 471 14.91 5.21 -8.53
C ASN A 471 13.64 5.06 -9.39
N GLU A 472 13.08 6.16 -9.89
CA GLU A 472 11.82 6.12 -10.65
C GLU A 472 11.77 5.06 -11.77
N LYS A 473 12.90 4.78 -12.45
CA LYS A 473 12.92 3.93 -13.64
C LYS A 473 13.76 2.66 -13.49
N GLN A 474 14.70 2.64 -12.54
CA GLN A 474 15.77 1.66 -12.54
C GLN A 474 16.06 1.09 -11.16
N ILE A 475 16.46 -0.18 -11.17
CA ILE A 475 17.10 -0.87 -10.05
C ILE A 475 18.58 -1.05 -10.41
N GLU A 476 19.46 -0.45 -9.63
CA GLU A 476 20.91 -0.59 -9.74
C GLU A 476 21.45 -1.41 -8.57
N ILE A 477 22.36 -2.34 -8.87
CA ILE A 477 23.12 -3.07 -7.87
C ILE A 477 24.61 -2.91 -8.20
N LYS A 478 25.40 -2.45 -7.24
CA LYS A 478 26.86 -2.33 -7.35
C LYS A 478 27.54 -3.00 -6.16
N SER A 479 28.77 -3.45 -6.36
CA SER A 479 29.59 -3.97 -5.26
C SER A 479 31.07 -3.61 -5.44
N ASN A 480 31.80 -3.58 -4.33
CA ASN A 480 33.26 -3.57 -4.33
C ASN A 480 33.87 -4.99 -4.41
N ASP A 481 33.04 -6.04 -4.41
CA ASP A 481 33.46 -7.44 -4.58
C ASP A 481 33.75 -7.75 -6.05
N GLN A 482 35.03 -7.80 -6.44
CA GLN A 482 35.46 -7.80 -7.83
C GLN A 482 35.05 -9.07 -8.62
N ASN A 483 33.94 -8.99 -9.34
CA ASN A 483 33.32 -9.93 -10.28
C ASN A 483 33.09 -11.33 -9.70
N GLN A 484 33.02 -11.46 -8.37
CA GLN A 484 32.76 -12.72 -7.69
C GLN A 484 31.27 -12.97 -7.45
N TRP A 485 30.44 -11.95 -7.63
CA TRP A 485 29.02 -12.01 -7.29
C TRP A 485 28.10 -12.05 -8.51
N MET A 486 26.91 -12.59 -8.30
CA MET A 486 25.82 -12.66 -9.27
C MET A 486 24.48 -12.63 -8.54
N MET A 487 23.41 -12.27 -9.23
CA MET A 487 22.07 -12.50 -8.71
C MET A 487 21.42 -13.70 -9.39
N ARG A 488 20.58 -14.42 -8.66
CA ARG A 488 19.83 -15.55 -9.21
C ARG A 488 18.37 -15.42 -8.82
N LEU A 489 17.51 -15.33 -9.82
CA LEU A 489 16.07 -15.51 -9.70
C LEU A 489 15.79 -17.01 -9.70
N ASN A 490 15.09 -17.48 -8.68
CA ASN A 490 14.58 -18.85 -8.59
C ASN A 490 13.05 -18.83 -8.50
N VAL A 491 12.39 -19.82 -9.09
CA VAL A 491 11.00 -20.17 -8.78
C VAL A 491 10.92 -21.50 -8.07
N ALA A 492 9.88 -21.69 -7.28
CA ALA A 492 9.73 -22.94 -6.54
C ALA A 492 9.50 -24.13 -7.48
N LYS A 493 9.98 -25.30 -7.07
CA LYS A 493 9.77 -26.54 -7.83
C LYS A 493 8.27 -26.77 -8.13
N GLY A 494 7.95 -26.99 -9.40
CA GLY A 494 6.59 -27.23 -9.87
C GLY A 494 5.78 -25.97 -10.19
N LYS A 495 6.34 -24.77 -9.95
CA LYS A 495 5.76 -23.52 -10.42
C LYS A 495 6.22 -23.20 -11.85
N ILE A 496 5.35 -22.53 -12.60
CA ILE A 496 5.64 -22.12 -13.97
C ILE A 496 6.43 -20.82 -13.91
N PHE A 497 7.61 -20.79 -14.54
CA PHE A 497 8.35 -19.55 -14.77
C PHE A 497 7.82 -18.87 -16.04
N PRO A 498 7.17 -17.70 -15.96
CA PRO A 498 6.46 -17.12 -17.10
C PRO A 498 7.33 -16.24 -17.99
N LEU A 499 8.61 -16.02 -17.63
CA LEU A 499 9.49 -15.07 -18.31
C LEU A 499 10.40 -15.76 -19.32
N ASN A 500 10.69 -15.06 -20.42
CA ASN A 500 11.61 -15.48 -21.47
C ASN A 500 12.75 -14.47 -21.62
N ILE A 501 13.95 -14.97 -21.89
CA ILE A 501 15.12 -14.11 -22.15
C ILE A 501 15.36 -14.05 -23.65
N ALA A 502 15.51 -12.82 -24.18
CA ALA A 502 15.83 -12.61 -25.59
C ALA A 502 17.25 -13.08 -25.92
N ASN A 503 17.51 -13.40 -27.19
CA ASN A 503 18.81 -13.91 -27.67
C ASN A 503 20.00 -12.99 -27.32
N ASN A 504 19.77 -11.68 -27.19
CA ASN A 504 20.81 -10.73 -26.81
C ASN A 504 21.20 -10.79 -25.32
N GLN A 505 20.52 -11.61 -24.50
CA GLN A 505 20.74 -11.74 -23.04
C GLN A 505 20.56 -10.45 -22.24
N ARG A 506 19.93 -9.44 -22.84
CA ARG A 506 19.74 -8.11 -22.24
C ARG A 506 18.28 -7.81 -21.93
N ILE A 507 17.35 -8.58 -22.49
CA ILE A 507 15.90 -8.37 -22.30
C ILE A 507 15.30 -9.63 -21.69
N MET A 508 14.56 -9.46 -20.60
CA MET A 508 13.69 -10.50 -20.02
C MET A 508 12.26 -10.02 -20.10
N LYS A 509 11.38 -10.83 -20.67
CA LYS A 509 10.02 -10.42 -21.03
C LYS A 509 8.98 -11.50 -20.84
N ALA A 510 7.74 -11.07 -20.69
CA ALA A 510 6.56 -11.90 -20.66
C ALA A 510 5.38 -11.15 -21.29
N GLN A 511 4.24 -11.82 -21.32
CA GLN A 511 3.00 -11.28 -21.86
C GLN A 511 1.93 -11.38 -20.78
N MET A 512 1.12 -10.33 -20.65
CA MET A 512 -0.11 -10.36 -19.87
C MET A 512 -1.23 -9.79 -20.71
N LYS A 513 -2.30 -10.56 -20.90
CA LYS A 513 -3.36 -10.24 -21.87
C LYS A 513 -2.75 -9.95 -23.24
N ASN A 514 -3.01 -8.77 -23.80
CA ASN A 514 -2.55 -8.29 -25.09
C ASN A 514 -1.28 -7.43 -25.03
N ILE A 515 -0.67 -7.25 -23.86
CA ILE A 515 0.55 -6.44 -23.70
C ILE A 515 1.78 -7.30 -23.40
N ASN A 516 2.90 -6.93 -24.01
CA ASN A 516 4.22 -7.43 -23.63
C ASN A 516 4.80 -6.51 -22.57
N TYR A 517 5.49 -7.09 -21.61
CA TYR A 517 6.20 -6.35 -20.58
C TYR A 517 7.52 -7.02 -20.27
N GLY A 518 8.45 -6.28 -19.69
CA GLY A 518 9.73 -6.84 -19.30
C GLY A 518 10.71 -5.81 -18.78
N ILE A 519 11.94 -6.26 -18.55
CA ILE A 519 13.04 -5.41 -18.11
C ILE A 519 14.20 -5.48 -19.09
N ILE A 520 15.01 -4.41 -19.10
CA ILE A 520 16.27 -4.35 -19.85
C ILE A 520 17.45 -4.28 -18.88
N CYS A 521 18.41 -5.18 -19.04
CA CYS A 521 19.66 -5.18 -18.31
C CYS A 521 20.69 -4.28 -19.05
N GLU A 522 20.65 -2.98 -18.77
CA GLU A 522 21.54 -1.99 -19.40
C GLU A 522 23.02 -2.26 -19.10
N LYS A 523 23.32 -2.78 -17.90
CA LYS A 523 24.66 -3.24 -17.50
C LYS A 523 24.55 -4.63 -16.89
N GLY A 524 25.41 -5.53 -17.34
CA GLY A 524 25.32 -6.96 -17.02
C GLY A 524 24.51 -7.74 -18.05
N ILE A 525 24.36 -9.05 -17.83
CA ILE A 525 23.60 -9.93 -18.73
C ILE A 525 22.70 -10.87 -17.93
N MET A 526 21.61 -11.31 -18.55
CA MET A 526 20.67 -12.29 -18.01
C MET A 526 20.82 -13.60 -18.78
N LYS A 527 21.07 -14.69 -18.07
CA LYS A 527 21.20 -16.04 -18.64
C LYS A 527 20.10 -16.94 -18.11
N GLN A 528 19.43 -17.63 -19.02
CA GLN A 528 18.44 -18.63 -18.65
C GLN A 528 19.19 -19.79 -18.02
N VAL A 529 18.72 -20.23 -16.85
CA VAL A 529 19.15 -21.48 -16.22
C VAL A 529 17.93 -22.37 -16.02
N LYS A 530 18.16 -23.65 -15.70
CA LYS A 530 17.09 -24.67 -15.62
C LYS A 530 15.89 -24.23 -14.77
N ASP A 531 16.17 -23.64 -13.61
CA ASP A 531 15.16 -23.31 -12.59
C ASP A 531 15.04 -21.79 -12.35
N GLY A 532 15.39 -20.97 -13.34
CA GLY A 532 15.25 -19.51 -13.24
C GLY A 532 16.25 -18.72 -14.09
N VAL A 533 16.72 -17.58 -13.57
CA VAL A 533 17.55 -16.62 -14.33
C VAL A 533 18.75 -16.17 -13.53
N LEU A 534 19.91 -16.14 -14.18
CA LEU A 534 21.14 -15.61 -13.62
C LEU A 534 21.43 -14.22 -14.17
N PHE A 535 21.62 -13.24 -13.27
CA PHE A 535 22.08 -11.90 -13.60
C PHE A 535 23.58 -11.81 -13.30
N VAL A 536 24.38 -11.63 -14.34
CA VAL A 536 25.84 -11.53 -14.26
C VAL A 536 26.25 -10.06 -14.37
N PRO A 537 27.00 -9.51 -13.40
CA PRO A 537 27.39 -8.11 -13.42
C PRO A 537 28.39 -7.80 -14.53
N GLU A 538 28.33 -6.57 -15.04
CA GLU A 538 29.35 -6.00 -15.92
C GLU A 538 30.12 -4.93 -15.14
N LYS A 539 31.44 -5.11 -14.96
CA LYS A 539 32.28 -4.20 -14.17
C LYS A 539 31.70 -3.96 -12.76
N ASN A 540 31.34 -5.03 -12.05
CA ASN A 540 30.73 -5.03 -10.71
C ASN A 540 29.39 -4.29 -10.58
N LYS A 541 28.65 -4.17 -11.68
CA LYS A 541 27.41 -3.43 -11.71
C LYS A 541 26.35 -4.15 -12.54
N ILE A 542 25.13 -4.17 -12.00
CA ILE A 542 23.91 -4.55 -12.71
C ILE A 542 22.99 -3.33 -12.72
N VAL A 543 22.46 -2.96 -13.88
CA VAL A 543 21.46 -1.90 -14.01
C VAL A 543 20.29 -2.46 -14.78
N ILE A 544 19.11 -2.45 -14.14
CA ILE A 544 17.86 -2.93 -14.68
C ILE A 544 16.95 -1.73 -14.93
N ASP A 545 16.58 -1.50 -16.20
CA ASP A 545 15.53 -0.57 -16.59
C ASP A 545 14.16 -1.28 -16.51
N CYS A 546 13.29 -0.70 -15.70
CA CYS A 546 11.92 -1.13 -15.44
C CYS A 546 10.89 -0.23 -16.14
N SER A 547 11.33 0.74 -16.96
CA SER A 547 10.46 1.77 -17.55
C SER A 547 10.20 1.59 -19.05
N ASN A 548 10.81 0.59 -19.69
CA ASN A 548 10.68 0.41 -21.14
C ASN A 548 9.40 -0.33 -21.53
N GLN A 549 8.50 0.38 -22.21
CA GLN A 549 7.21 -0.12 -22.67
C GLN A 549 7.23 -0.76 -24.09
N LYS A 550 8.39 -0.83 -24.75
CA LYS A 550 8.51 -1.30 -26.14
C LYS A 550 8.99 -2.76 -26.28
N ILE A 551 8.97 -3.53 -25.20
CA ILE A 551 9.56 -4.88 -25.10
C ILE A 551 8.72 -5.96 -25.80
#